data_AF-A0A2V8GIL6-F1
#
_entry.id   AF-A0A2V8GIL6-F1
#
_cell.length_a   1.000
_cell.length_b   1.000
_cell.length_c   1.000
_cell.angle_alpha   90.00
_cell.angle_beta   90.00
_cell.angle_gamma   90.00
#
_symmetry.space_group_name_H-M   'P 1'
#
loop_
_entity.id
_entity.type
_entity.pdbx_description
1 polymer ?
#
loop_
_entity_poly.entity_id
_entity_poly.type
_entity_poly.pdbx_seq_one_letter_code
_entity_poly.pdbx_strand_id
1 'polypeptide(L)'
;MFVAGFIAVPQASAQQSINFFVGGFVPRSPDLAGGVISGAGGRGADDVLVRNGDFLTFDFKDFTGPIVGGGWTVGLADLFDAGIDVGFYQRTSPAVYTKFTHPDKSEIEQDLKLRIIPVTATIRYLPLGHHGPVRPYIGGGVGIFAWRYTESGEFLANDLTTFRETFPVKGTNAGPVALGGIMFPVGSAGIGFEARWQSAKGDVPKSLDFSGTKLDLGGWNYLLTIGVRF
;
A
#
# COMPACT_ATOMS: atom_id res chain seq x y z
N MET A 1 27.21 6.07 -28.22
CA MET A 1 27.80 6.59 -26.97
C MET A 1 26.88 7.71 -26.48
N PHE A 2 26.02 7.43 -25.50
CA PHE A 2 25.10 8.43 -24.92
C PHE A 2 25.79 9.04 -23.69
N VAL A 3 26.06 10.34 -23.73
CA VAL A 3 26.55 11.10 -22.58
C VAL A 3 25.33 11.62 -21.84
N ALA A 4 25.05 11.04 -20.66
CA ALA A 4 24.05 11.58 -19.74
C ALA A 4 24.66 12.79 -19.01
N GLY A 5 24.18 13.98 -19.32
CA GLY A 5 24.55 15.21 -18.62
C GLY A 5 23.81 15.28 -17.28
N PHE A 6 24.56 15.19 -16.18
CA PHE A 6 24.08 15.65 -14.87
C PHE A 6 23.96 17.17 -14.93
N ILE A 7 22.74 17.70 -14.88
CA ILE A 7 22.52 19.12 -14.60
C ILE A 7 22.89 19.33 -13.14
N ALA A 8 24.05 19.94 -12.91
CA ALA A 8 24.44 20.43 -11.59
C ALA A 8 23.49 21.59 -11.24
N VAL A 9 22.56 21.34 -10.33
CA VAL A 9 21.77 22.39 -9.67
C VAL A 9 22.72 23.19 -8.78
N PRO A 10 22.71 24.53 -8.82
CA PRO A 10 23.55 25.34 -7.94
C PRO A 10 23.23 25.01 -6.47
N GLN A 11 24.26 24.99 -5.61
CA GLN A 11 24.10 24.93 -4.16
C GLN A 11 23.45 26.23 -3.66
N ALA A 12 22.15 26.38 -3.87
CA ALA A 12 21.33 26.98 -2.83
C ALA A 12 21.35 26.01 -1.65
N SER A 13 21.38 26.51 -0.41
CA SER A 13 21.24 25.67 0.78
C SER A 13 19.84 25.03 0.74
N ALA A 14 19.71 23.91 0.03
CA ALA A 14 18.46 23.18 -0.12
C ALA A 14 17.99 22.75 1.27
N GLN A 15 16.82 23.26 1.68
CA GLN A 15 16.22 22.90 2.96
C GLN A 15 15.94 21.38 2.94
N GLN A 16 16.60 20.64 3.82
CA GLN A 16 16.39 19.20 3.96
C GLN A 16 15.47 18.92 5.13
N SER A 17 14.75 17.81 5.08
CA SER A 17 14.03 17.29 6.23
C SER A 17 14.04 15.77 6.27
N ILE A 18 14.09 15.24 7.49
CA ILE A 18 13.66 13.87 7.77
C ILE A 18 12.20 13.94 8.20
N ASN A 19 11.38 13.08 7.61
CA ASN A 19 9.96 12.99 7.90
C ASN A 19 9.63 11.61 8.45
N PHE A 20 8.71 11.56 9.41
CA PHE A 20 8.11 10.35 9.93
C PHE A 20 6.61 10.42 9.70
N PHE A 21 5.97 9.28 9.50
CA PHE A 21 4.52 9.24 9.36
C PHE A 21 3.92 8.00 9.99
N VAL A 22 2.67 8.18 10.42
CA VAL A 22 1.77 7.12 10.87
C VAL A 22 0.39 7.40 10.29
N GLY A 23 -0.35 6.36 9.94
CA GLY A 23 -1.64 6.54 9.32
C GLY A 23 -2.38 5.24 9.07
N GLY A 24 -3.39 5.31 8.21
CA GLY A 24 -4.12 4.15 7.72
C GLY A 24 -3.88 3.91 6.24
N PHE A 25 -3.61 2.67 5.86
CA PHE A 25 -3.71 2.19 4.48
C PHE A 25 -5.08 1.53 4.29
N VAL A 26 -5.80 2.00 3.28
CA VAL A 26 -7.08 1.49 2.81
C VAL A 26 -6.83 0.88 1.43
N PRO A 27 -6.71 -0.46 1.33
CA PRO A 27 -6.58 -1.12 0.05
C PRO A 27 -7.78 -0.78 -0.83
N ARG A 28 -7.55 -0.70 -2.14
CA ARG A 28 -8.61 -0.48 -3.11
C ARG A 28 -9.65 -1.57 -2.95
N SER A 29 -10.91 -1.19 -2.74
CA SER A 29 -11.99 -2.16 -2.55
C SER A 29 -12.40 -2.83 -3.89
N PRO A 30 -12.78 -4.11 -3.85
CA PRO A 30 -13.52 -4.74 -4.94
C PRO A 30 -14.96 -4.21 -4.98
N ASP A 31 -15.71 -4.54 -6.03
CA ASP A 31 -17.15 -4.23 -6.07
C ASP A 31 -17.90 -5.25 -5.22
N LEU A 32 -18.92 -4.80 -4.51
CA LEU A 32 -19.73 -5.60 -3.59
C LEU A 32 -21.18 -5.55 -4.07
N ALA A 33 -21.56 -6.53 -4.88
CA ALA A 33 -22.95 -6.71 -5.31
C ALA A 33 -23.60 -7.79 -4.45
N GLY A 34 -24.50 -7.41 -3.54
CA GLY A 34 -25.27 -8.36 -2.72
C GLY A 34 -24.45 -9.19 -1.72
N GLY A 35 -23.31 -8.67 -1.25
CA GLY A 35 -22.42 -9.38 -0.32
C GLY A 35 -21.42 -10.34 -1.00
N VAL A 36 -21.43 -10.41 -2.33
CA VAL A 36 -20.45 -11.15 -3.12
C VAL A 36 -19.34 -10.20 -3.56
N ILE A 37 -18.09 -10.56 -3.27
CA ILE A 37 -16.91 -9.84 -3.75
C ILE A 37 -16.78 -10.09 -5.25
N SER A 38 -16.79 -9.03 -6.06
CA SER A 38 -16.63 -9.13 -7.51
C SER A 38 -15.51 -8.24 -8.04
N GLY A 39 -14.91 -8.68 -9.15
CA GLY A 39 -13.84 -7.96 -9.84
C GLY A 39 -14.29 -6.80 -10.72
N ALA A 40 -15.56 -6.40 -10.64
CA ALA A 40 -16.09 -5.25 -11.37
C ALA A 40 -15.72 -3.91 -10.71
N GLY A 41 -15.24 -3.94 -9.46
CA GLY A 41 -14.75 -2.77 -8.74
C GLY A 41 -13.36 -2.36 -9.18
N GLY A 42 -12.74 -1.42 -8.48
CA GLY A 42 -11.41 -0.93 -8.85
C GLY A 42 -10.30 -2.01 -8.89
N ARG A 43 -10.57 -3.23 -8.38
CA ARG A 43 -9.66 -4.39 -8.42
C ARG A 43 -10.00 -5.30 -9.61
N GLY A 44 -8.97 -5.90 -10.23
CA GLY A 44 -9.19 -6.80 -11.37
C GLY A 44 -9.78 -8.16 -10.97
N ALA A 45 -10.57 -8.77 -11.84
CA ALA A 45 -11.21 -10.08 -11.61
C ALA A 45 -10.25 -11.27 -11.39
N ASP A 46 -8.97 -11.11 -11.73
CA ASP A 46 -7.92 -12.13 -11.52
C ASP A 46 -7.08 -11.88 -10.25
N ASP A 47 -7.50 -10.94 -9.41
CA ASP A 47 -6.92 -10.71 -8.10
C ASP A 47 -7.21 -11.88 -7.15
N VAL A 48 -6.20 -12.37 -6.43
CA VAL A 48 -6.33 -13.51 -5.51
C VAL A 48 -7.38 -13.27 -4.43
N LEU A 49 -7.48 -12.08 -3.84
CA LEU A 49 -8.51 -11.83 -2.83
C LEU A 49 -9.91 -11.76 -3.45
N VAL A 50 -10.03 -11.25 -4.68
CA VAL A 50 -11.32 -11.31 -5.40
C VAL A 50 -11.72 -12.76 -5.65
N ARG A 51 -10.79 -13.59 -6.13
CA ARG A 51 -10.99 -15.02 -6.41
C ARG A 51 -11.27 -15.83 -5.14
N ASN A 52 -10.61 -15.51 -4.04
CA ASN A 52 -10.91 -16.13 -2.74
C ASN A 52 -12.35 -15.84 -2.29
N GLY A 53 -12.91 -14.68 -2.65
CA GLY A 53 -14.30 -14.35 -2.39
C GLY A 53 -15.33 -15.27 -3.08
N ASP A 54 -14.91 -16.09 -4.05
CA ASP A 54 -15.79 -17.07 -4.72
C ASP A 54 -16.11 -18.27 -3.80
N PHE A 55 -15.26 -18.55 -2.81
CA PHE A 55 -15.39 -19.73 -1.94
C PHE A 55 -15.12 -19.47 -0.45
N LEU A 56 -14.52 -18.33 -0.10
CA LEU A 56 -14.31 -17.87 1.27
C LEU A 56 -15.20 -16.67 1.59
N THR A 57 -15.69 -16.66 2.83
CA THR A 57 -16.33 -15.51 3.45
C THR A 57 -15.33 -14.80 4.36
N PHE A 58 -15.03 -13.55 4.05
CA PHE A 58 -14.15 -12.66 4.83
C PHE A 58 -14.54 -11.19 4.59
N ASP A 59 -14.19 -10.29 5.51
CA ASP A 59 -14.43 -8.85 5.32
C ASP A 59 -13.21 -8.18 4.68
N PHE A 60 -13.38 -7.63 3.49
CA PHE A 60 -12.33 -6.88 2.82
C PHE A 60 -11.82 -5.68 3.64
N LYS A 61 -12.68 -5.11 4.50
CA LYS A 61 -12.32 -4.01 5.40
C LYS A 61 -11.28 -4.41 6.44
N ASP A 62 -11.10 -5.70 6.73
CA ASP A 62 -10.07 -6.16 7.67
C ASP A 62 -8.65 -5.88 7.18
N PHE A 63 -8.48 -5.76 5.85
CA PHE A 63 -7.23 -5.30 5.25
C PHE A 63 -7.03 -3.78 5.40
N THR A 64 -8.01 -3.00 5.84
CA THR A 64 -7.72 -1.62 6.25
C THR A 64 -6.92 -1.65 7.56
N GLY A 65 -5.83 -0.91 7.63
CA GLY A 65 -4.96 -1.01 8.81
C GLY A 65 -3.85 0.03 8.88
N PRO A 66 -3.09 0.03 9.99
CA PRO A 66 -2.06 1.01 10.22
C PRO A 66 -0.91 0.87 9.22
N ILE A 67 -0.36 2.01 8.82
CA ILE A 67 0.92 2.13 8.12
C ILE A 67 1.82 3.09 8.89
N VAL A 68 3.10 2.75 8.99
CA VAL A 68 4.13 3.60 9.60
C VAL A 68 5.32 3.71 8.67
N GLY A 69 6.07 4.79 8.78
CA GLY A 69 7.27 4.96 7.97
C GLY A 69 7.97 6.28 8.19
N GLY A 70 8.91 6.55 7.29
CA GLY A 70 9.63 7.79 7.26
C GLY A 70 10.37 7.97 5.95
N GLY A 71 10.99 9.11 5.79
CA GLY A 71 11.64 9.48 4.54
C GLY A 71 12.46 10.73 4.66
N TRP A 72 13.07 11.09 3.55
CA TRP A 72 13.91 12.26 3.40
C TRP A 72 13.35 13.13 2.29
N THR A 73 13.32 14.43 2.53
CA THR A 73 12.88 15.43 1.56
C THR A 73 13.94 16.51 1.42
N VAL A 74 14.14 16.98 0.19
CA VAL A 74 15.03 18.08 -0.15
C VAL A 74 14.28 19.11 -0.99
N GLY A 75 14.38 20.37 -0.60
CA GLY A 75 13.87 21.49 -1.40
C GLY A 75 14.71 21.67 -2.66
N LEU A 76 14.07 21.56 -3.82
CA LEU A 76 14.70 21.77 -5.12
C LEU A 76 14.68 23.26 -5.53
N ALA A 77 13.59 23.94 -5.18
CA ALA A 77 13.35 25.36 -5.43
C ALA A 77 12.30 25.86 -4.43
N ASP A 78 12.00 27.16 -4.43
CA ASP A 78 11.01 27.77 -3.53
C ASP A 78 9.60 27.14 -3.60
N LEU A 79 9.27 26.47 -4.72
CA LEU A 79 7.96 25.86 -4.95
C LEU A 79 8.02 24.35 -5.13
N PHE A 80 9.20 23.72 -5.02
CA PHE A 80 9.35 22.29 -5.32
C PHE A 80 10.20 21.56 -4.29
N ASP A 81 9.71 20.39 -3.89
CA ASP A 81 10.43 19.42 -3.08
C ASP A 81 10.59 18.10 -3.84
N ALA A 82 11.68 17.39 -3.60
CA ALA A 82 11.84 15.97 -3.93
C ALA A 82 11.97 15.15 -2.65
N GLY A 83 11.44 13.94 -2.64
CA GLY A 83 11.57 13.07 -1.47
C GLY A 83 11.56 11.58 -1.78
N ILE A 84 12.15 10.82 -0.87
CA ILE A 84 12.13 9.36 -0.86
C ILE A 84 11.59 8.93 0.51
N ASP A 85 10.54 8.11 0.49
CA ASP A 85 9.91 7.57 1.69
C ASP A 85 9.93 6.04 1.68
N VAL A 86 10.05 5.43 2.85
CA VAL A 86 9.84 4.01 3.10
C VAL A 86 8.73 3.82 4.13
N GLY A 87 7.83 2.87 3.88
CA GLY A 87 6.75 2.52 4.79
C GLY A 87 6.69 1.02 5.09
N PHE A 88 5.88 0.67 6.08
CA PHE A 88 5.56 -0.70 6.44
C PHE A 88 4.07 -0.81 6.80
N TYR A 89 3.37 -1.71 6.11
CA TYR A 89 1.98 -2.06 6.36
C TYR A 89 1.83 -3.59 6.41
N GLN A 90 0.99 -4.07 7.34
CA GLN A 90 0.62 -5.49 7.42
C GLN A 90 -0.76 -5.67 8.06
N ARG A 91 -1.61 -6.49 7.46
CA ARG A 91 -2.89 -6.93 8.03
C ARG A 91 -3.19 -8.39 7.72
N THR A 92 -4.02 -8.97 8.58
CA THR A 92 -4.60 -10.30 8.41
C THR A 92 -6.12 -10.16 8.47
N SER A 93 -6.82 -10.84 7.57
CA SER A 93 -8.27 -11.00 7.58
C SER A 93 -8.59 -12.48 7.81
N PRO A 94 -9.32 -12.82 8.87
CA PRO A 94 -9.86 -14.17 9.05
C PRO A 94 -10.86 -14.48 7.94
N ALA A 95 -10.87 -15.72 7.49
CA ALA A 95 -11.70 -16.21 6.42
C ALA A 95 -12.20 -17.62 6.75
N VAL A 96 -13.39 -17.95 6.27
CA VAL A 96 -13.97 -19.30 6.41
C VAL A 96 -14.56 -19.75 5.09
N TYR A 97 -14.61 -21.06 4.85
CA TYR A 97 -15.27 -21.58 3.65
C TYR A 97 -16.78 -21.30 3.67
N THR A 98 -17.31 -20.67 2.62
CA THR A 98 -18.71 -20.23 2.56
C THR A 98 -19.73 -21.36 2.61
N LYS A 99 -19.37 -22.53 2.06
CA LYS A 99 -20.30 -23.67 1.84
C LYS A 99 -19.88 -24.95 2.54
N PHE A 100 -18.75 -24.95 3.22
CA PHE A 100 -18.17 -26.15 3.81
C PHE A 100 -17.88 -25.91 5.29
N THR A 101 -18.26 -26.90 6.09
CA THR A 101 -17.99 -26.98 7.52
C THR A 101 -17.52 -28.39 7.83
N HIS A 102 -16.90 -28.56 8.99
CA HIS A 102 -16.57 -29.87 9.53
C HIS A 102 -17.85 -30.70 9.82
N PRO A 103 -17.73 -32.03 9.97
CA PRO A 103 -18.87 -32.88 10.35
C PRO A 103 -19.54 -32.48 11.67
N ASP A 104 -18.80 -31.86 12.58
CA ASP A 104 -19.30 -31.32 13.85
C ASP A 104 -19.92 -29.92 13.73
N LYS A 105 -20.00 -29.39 12.49
CA LYS A 105 -20.48 -28.06 12.11
C LYS A 105 -19.56 -26.90 12.47
N SER A 106 -18.33 -27.15 12.92
CA SER A 106 -17.34 -26.08 13.07
C SER A 106 -16.86 -25.55 11.71
N GLU A 107 -16.44 -24.29 11.68
CA GLU A 107 -15.96 -23.62 10.47
C GLU A 107 -14.54 -24.11 10.10
N ILE A 108 -14.25 -24.12 8.80
CA ILE A 108 -12.90 -24.39 8.30
C ILE A 108 -12.20 -23.04 8.16
N GLU A 109 -11.35 -22.72 9.13
CA GLU A 109 -10.76 -21.39 9.32
C GLU A 109 -9.45 -21.18 8.57
N GLN A 110 -9.30 -20.00 7.97
CA GLN A 110 -8.11 -19.52 7.28
C GLN A 110 -7.79 -18.08 7.66
N ASP A 111 -6.52 -17.73 7.58
CA ASP A 111 -6.00 -16.38 7.75
C ASP A 111 -5.40 -15.90 6.43
N LEU A 112 -5.94 -14.80 5.91
CA LEU A 112 -5.45 -14.14 4.70
C LEU A 112 -4.61 -12.93 5.10
N LYS A 113 -3.29 -13.03 4.94
CA LYS A 113 -2.34 -12.01 5.40
C LYS A 113 -1.67 -11.26 4.26
N LEU A 114 -1.80 -9.94 4.26
CA LEU A 114 -1.16 -9.03 3.31
C LEU A 114 -0.12 -8.15 4.02
N ARG A 115 1.08 -8.06 3.44
CA ARG A 115 2.15 -7.16 3.87
C ARG A 115 2.70 -6.40 2.67
N ILE A 116 2.90 -5.09 2.83
CA ILE A 116 3.47 -4.21 1.80
C ILE A 116 4.52 -3.30 2.45
N ILE A 117 5.68 -3.21 1.82
CA ILE A 117 6.77 -2.29 2.14
C ILE A 117 6.92 -1.35 0.94
N PRO A 118 6.24 -0.20 0.93
CA PRO A 118 6.40 0.81 -0.12
C PRO A 118 7.72 1.56 0.04
N VAL A 119 8.47 1.71 -1.05
CA VAL A 119 9.57 2.67 -1.20
C VAL A 119 9.20 3.63 -2.33
N THR A 120 8.95 4.90 -2.03
CA THR A 120 8.39 5.86 -2.98
C THR A 120 9.31 7.04 -3.20
N ALA A 121 9.57 7.39 -4.45
CA ALA A 121 10.23 8.62 -4.85
C ALA A 121 9.20 9.60 -5.43
N THR A 122 9.16 10.83 -4.94
CA THR A 122 8.11 11.80 -5.25
C THR A 122 8.65 13.20 -5.48
N ILE A 123 7.96 13.97 -6.32
CA ILE A 123 8.12 15.42 -6.45
C ILE A 123 6.84 16.08 -5.94
N ARG A 124 6.99 17.14 -5.15
CA ARG A 124 5.89 17.93 -4.56
C ARG A 124 5.98 19.35 -5.06
N TYR A 125 4.85 19.92 -5.47
CA TYR A 125 4.67 21.32 -5.77
C TYR A 125 3.99 22.01 -4.59
N LEU A 126 4.57 23.12 -4.12
CA LEU A 126 4.14 23.91 -2.99
C LEU A 126 3.64 25.28 -3.49
N PRO A 127 2.33 25.47 -3.75
CA PRO A 127 1.82 26.70 -4.35
C PRO A 127 2.05 27.96 -3.52
N LEU A 128 2.29 27.83 -2.21
CA LEU A 128 2.62 28.94 -1.31
C LEU A 128 4.10 28.99 -0.94
N GLY A 129 4.90 28.09 -1.51
CA GLY A 129 6.31 27.87 -1.19
C GLY A 129 6.59 27.52 0.27
N HIS A 130 7.85 27.67 0.69
CA HIS A 130 8.30 27.27 2.03
C HIS A 130 8.11 28.36 3.11
N HIS A 131 7.81 29.60 2.77
CA HIS A 131 7.91 30.70 3.75
C HIS A 131 6.62 30.96 4.55
N GLY A 132 5.50 30.34 4.16
CA GLY A 132 4.20 30.53 4.80
C GLY A 132 4.02 29.79 6.13
N PRO A 133 3.06 30.22 6.97
CA PRO A 133 2.66 29.51 8.19
C PRO A 133 1.95 28.18 7.90
N VAL A 134 1.57 27.96 6.64
CA VAL A 134 0.98 26.73 6.11
C VAL A 134 1.64 26.46 4.77
N ARG A 135 1.96 25.19 4.52
CA ARG A 135 2.56 24.70 3.28
C ARG A 135 1.66 23.61 2.68
N PRO A 136 0.64 23.98 1.89
CA PRO A 136 -0.08 22.99 1.10
C PRO A 136 0.84 22.45 0.00
N TYR A 137 0.65 21.20 -0.39
CA TYR A 137 1.38 20.61 -1.51
C TYR A 137 0.55 19.56 -2.24
N ILE A 138 0.85 19.39 -3.52
CA ILE A 138 0.39 18.29 -4.36
C ILE A 138 1.58 17.70 -5.09
N GLY A 139 1.52 16.41 -5.41
CA GLY A 139 2.67 15.76 -6.02
C GLY A 139 2.36 14.40 -6.59
N GLY A 140 3.41 13.81 -7.15
CA GLY A 140 3.36 12.47 -7.70
C GLY A 140 4.75 11.90 -7.91
N GLY A 141 4.78 10.64 -8.27
CA GLY A 141 6.02 9.92 -8.52
C GLY A 141 5.81 8.44 -8.71
N VAL A 142 6.82 7.68 -8.31
CA VAL A 142 6.86 6.22 -8.50
C VAL A 142 7.15 5.54 -7.17
N GLY A 143 6.56 4.37 -6.99
CA GLY A 143 6.80 3.49 -5.86
C GLY A 143 7.28 2.13 -6.31
N ILE A 144 8.15 1.52 -5.52
CA ILE A 144 8.48 0.09 -5.55
C ILE A 144 7.84 -0.52 -4.31
N PHE A 145 7.00 -1.53 -4.53
CA PHE A 145 6.22 -2.16 -3.48
C PHE A 145 6.73 -3.59 -3.30
N ALA A 146 7.53 -3.81 -2.26
CA ALA A 146 7.90 -5.17 -1.86
C ALA A 146 6.74 -5.75 -1.05
N TRP A 147 6.16 -6.85 -1.51
CA TRP A 147 4.93 -7.39 -0.94
C TRP A 147 5.06 -8.87 -0.59
N ARG A 148 4.25 -9.30 0.36
CA ARG A 148 4.06 -10.71 0.72
C ARG A 148 2.59 -10.94 1.01
N TYR A 149 2.03 -11.95 0.37
CA TYR A 149 0.72 -12.48 0.69
C TYR A 149 0.87 -13.89 1.25
N THR A 150 0.03 -14.26 2.20
CA THR A 150 0.10 -15.58 2.84
C THR A 150 -1.30 -16.02 3.21
N GLU A 151 -1.66 -17.23 2.80
CA GLU A 151 -2.85 -17.94 3.25
C GLU A 151 -2.40 -19.03 4.22
N SER A 152 -2.98 -19.09 5.41
CA SER A 152 -2.60 -20.08 6.43
C SER A 152 -3.81 -20.54 7.21
N GLY A 153 -3.86 -21.82 7.59
CA GLY A 153 -5.00 -22.38 8.31
C GLY A 153 -5.37 -23.73 7.73
N GLU A 154 -6.66 -24.04 7.74
CA GLU A 154 -7.21 -25.27 7.21
C GLU A 154 -7.66 -25.09 5.75
N PHE A 155 -7.33 -26.05 4.91
CA PHE A 155 -7.65 -26.08 3.49
C PHE A 155 -8.48 -27.32 3.19
N LEU A 156 -9.43 -27.17 2.28
CA LEU A 156 -10.26 -28.27 1.78
C LEU A 156 -9.61 -28.90 0.54
N ALA A 157 -9.30 -30.19 0.62
CA ALA A 157 -8.82 -30.98 -0.51
C ALA A 157 -9.97 -31.44 -1.43
N ASN A 158 -9.63 -31.89 -2.63
CA ASN A 158 -10.61 -32.38 -3.62
C ASN A 158 -11.40 -33.61 -3.15
N ASP A 159 -10.84 -34.40 -2.23
CA ASP A 159 -11.50 -35.56 -1.60
C ASP A 159 -12.33 -35.17 -0.36
N LEU A 160 -12.54 -33.86 -0.14
CA LEU A 160 -13.24 -33.27 1.01
C LEU A 160 -12.56 -33.49 2.36
N THR A 161 -11.30 -33.94 2.37
CA THR A 161 -10.50 -33.93 3.60
C THR A 161 -9.98 -32.53 3.87
N THR A 162 -9.81 -32.22 5.15
CA THR A 162 -9.20 -30.97 5.60
C THR A 162 -7.74 -31.21 5.97
N PHE A 163 -6.88 -30.27 5.62
CA PHE A 163 -5.47 -30.31 5.97
C PHE A 163 -4.98 -28.91 6.35
N ARG A 164 -3.95 -28.82 7.18
CA ARG A 164 -3.42 -27.54 7.66
C ARG A 164 -2.12 -27.22 6.94
N GLU A 165 -2.02 -26.02 6.37
CA GLU A 165 -0.85 -25.62 5.61
C GLU A 165 -0.66 -24.10 5.64
N THR A 166 0.46 -23.61 5.08
CA THR A 166 0.71 -22.21 4.83
C THR A 166 1.26 -22.00 3.43
N PHE A 167 0.57 -21.20 2.63
CA PHE A 167 0.96 -20.84 1.26
C PHE A 167 1.44 -19.39 1.22
N PRO A 168 2.76 -19.14 1.20
CA PRO A 168 3.30 -17.80 1.03
C PRO A 168 3.63 -17.49 -0.44
N VAL A 169 3.32 -16.28 -0.87
CA VAL A 169 3.81 -15.71 -2.12
C VAL A 169 4.36 -14.31 -1.87
N LYS A 170 5.43 -13.93 -2.57
CA LYS A 170 6.09 -12.63 -2.44
C LYS A 170 6.51 -12.11 -3.80
N GLY A 171 6.64 -10.80 -3.90
CA GLY A 171 7.10 -10.15 -5.11
C GLY A 171 7.54 -8.72 -4.85
N THR A 172 7.93 -8.05 -5.93
CA THR A 172 8.27 -6.63 -5.92
C THR A 172 7.82 -6.04 -7.23
N ASN A 173 6.94 -5.04 -7.15
CA ASN A 173 6.34 -4.43 -8.33
C ASN A 173 6.41 -2.92 -8.20
N ALA A 174 6.60 -2.24 -9.32
CA ALA A 174 6.63 -0.78 -9.38
C ALA A 174 5.27 -0.23 -9.84
N GLY A 175 4.97 1.01 -9.48
CA GLY A 175 3.76 1.68 -9.93
C GLY A 175 3.69 3.16 -9.55
N PRO A 176 2.70 3.89 -10.08
CA PRO A 176 2.55 5.32 -9.82
C PRO A 176 2.09 5.61 -8.39
N VAL A 177 2.47 6.79 -7.92
CA VAL A 177 2.02 7.39 -6.65
C VAL A 177 1.55 8.81 -6.93
N ALA A 178 0.45 9.21 -6.31
CA ALA A 178 -0.03 10.59 -6.28
C ALA A 178 -0.30 10.99 -4.84
N LEU A 179 -0.01 12.23 -4.48
CA LEU A 179 -0.15 12.71 -3.11
C LEU A 179 -0.63 14.15 -3.04
N GLY A 180 -1.27 14.49 -1.94
CA GLY A 180 -1.63 15.85 -1.58
C GLY A 180 -1.68 15.99 -0.07
N GLY A 181 -1.24 17.14 0.43
CA GLY A 181 -1.15 17.34 1.86
C GLY A 181 -0.98 18.79 2.26
N ILE A 182 -0.92 18.98 3.58
CA ILE A 182 -0.76 20.26 4.24
C ILE A 182 0.23 20.08 5.39
N MET A 183 1.18 21.01 5.51
CA MET A 183 2.20 21.01 6.56
C MET A 183 2.17 22.34 7.30
N PHE A 184 2.23 22.28 8.63
CA PHE A 184 2.26 23.42 9.55
C PHE A 184 3.65 23.50 10.19
N PRO A 185 4.51 24.43 9.77
CA PRO A 185 5.84 24.62 10.34
C PRO A 185 5.76 25.13 11.79
N VAL A 186 6.56 24.54 12.69
CA VAL A 186 6.74 24.97 14.09
C VAL A 186 8.23 24.96 14.43
N GLY A 187 8.87 26.12 14.35
CA GLY A 187 10.34 26.22 14.49
C GLY A 187 11.07 25.44 13.39
N SER A 188 11.98 24.54 13.79
CA SER A 188 12.66 23.62 12.88
C SER A 188 11.82 22.38 12.52
N ALA A 189 10.70 22.15 13.18
CA ALA A 189 9.81 21.03 12.93
C ALA A 189 8.61 21.44 12.07
N GLY A 190 7.82 20.44 11.67
CA GLY A 190 6.50 20.63 11.07
C GLY A 190 5.62 19.42 11.32
N ILE A 191 4.31 19.66 11.44
CA ILE A 191 3.29 18.63 11.55
C ILE A 191 2.35 18.77 10.36
N GLY A 192 1.94 17.67 9.75
CA GLY A 192 1.10 17.73 8.57
C GLY A 192 0.19 16.53 8.38
N PHE A 193 -0.75 16.68 7.45
CA PHE A 193 -1.60 15.61 6.98
C PHE A 193 -1.32 15.36 5.49
N GLU A 194 -1.24 14.10 5.07
CA GLU A 194 -1.05 13.71 3.66
C GLU A 194 -2.04 12.61 3.29
N ALA A 195 -2.71 12.78 2.15
CA ALA A 195 -3.40 11.71 1.45
C ALA A 195 -2.52 11.24 0.28
N ARG A 196 -2.25 9.93 0.20
CA ARG A 196 -1.41 9.34 -0.84
C ARG A 196 -2.09 8.15 -1.49
N TRP A 197 -2.34 8.26 -2.78
CA TRP A 197 -2.80 7.17 -3.61
C TRP A 197 -1.62 6.41 -4.20
N GLN A 198 -1.73 5.08 -4.23
CA GLN A 198 -0.79 4.19 -4.90
C GLN A 198 -1.51 3.18 -5.78
N SER A 199 -0.84 2.71 -6.82
CA SER A 199 -1.34 1.61 -7.64
C SER A 199 -0.20 0.72 -8.12
N ALA A 200 -0.29 -0.57 -7.84
CA ALA A 200 0.59 -1.59 -8.39
C ALA A 200 -0.12 -2.95 -8.39
N LYS A 201 0.33 -3.88 -9.23
CA LYS A 201 -0.18 -5.25 -9.29
C LYS A 201 0.99 -6.21 -9.15
N GLY A 202 0.92 -7.07 -8.15
CA GLY A 202 1.82 -8.20 -7.94
C GLY A 202 1.46 -9.37 -8.85
N ASP A 203 2.47 -10.11 -9.30
CA ASP A 203 2.31 -11.35 -10.04
C ASP A 203 2.33 -12.53 -9.06
N VAL A 204 1.31 -13.37 -9.14
CA VAL A 204 1.20 -14.61 -8.36
C VAL A 204 1.42 -15.78 -9.32
N PRO A 205 2.50 -16.57 -9.15
CA PRO A 205 2.77 -17.71 -10.03
C PRO A 205 1.64 -18.74 -9.97
N LYS A 206 1.15 -19.17 -11.14
CA LYS A 206 0.14 -20.24 -11.26
C LYS A 206 0.59 -21.57 -10.64
N SER A 207 1.90 -21.80 -10.53
CA SER A 207 2.47 -23.01 -9.94
C SER A 207 2.33 -23.12 -8.43
N LEU A 208 1.83 -22.07 -7.76
CA LEU A 208 1.64 -22.03 -6.31
C LEU A 208 0.18 -22.24 -5.90
N ASP A 209 -0.68 -22.65 -6.83
CA ASP A 209 -2.09 -23.04 -6.61
C ASP A 209 -2.97 -22.00 -5.90
N PHE A 210 -2.59 -20.71 -5.94
CA PHE A 210 -3.49 -19.63 -5.56
C PHE A 210 -4.65 -19.50 -6.54
N SER A 211 -5.79 -19.03 -6.04
CA SER A 211 -7.04 -18.88 -6.79
C SER A 211 -6.99 -17.83 -7.91
N GLY A 212 -6.01 -16.92 -7.88
CA GLY A 212 -5.78 -15.87 -8.88
C GLY A 212 -4.31 -15.71 -9.23
N THR A 213 -4.01 -15.03 -10.34
CA THR A 213 -2.62 -14.81 -10.81
C THR A 213 -2.10 -13.41 -10.54
N LYS A 214 -2.92 -12.55 -9.94
CA LYS A 214 -2.59 -11.17 -9.61
C LYS A 214 -2.89 -10.84 -8.16
N LEU A 215 -2.21 -9.83 -7.65
CA LEU A 215 -2.52 -9.22 -6.36
C LEU A 215 -2.50 -7.69 -6.50
N ASP A 216 -3.64 -7.04 -6.33
CA ASP A 216 -3.77 -5.58 -6.35
C ASP A 216 -3.24 -5.00 -5.03
N LEU A 217 -2.18 -4.19 -5.15
CA LEU A 217 -1.47 -3.51 -4.07
C LEU A 217 -1.89 -2.03 -3.95
N GLY A 218 -2.85 -1.61 -4.77
CA GLY A 218 -3.34 -0.25 -4.84
C GLY A 218 -4.23 0.12 -3.67
N GLY A 219 -4.30 1.41 -3.37
CA GLY A 219 -5.10 1.92 -2.25
C GLY A 219 -4.76 3.36 -1.90
N TRP A 220 -5.36 3.83 -0.83
CA TRP A 220 -5.15 5.15 -0.25
C TRP A 220 -4.42 5.04 1.09
N ASN A 221 -3.48 5.94 1.33
CA ASN A 221 -2.89 6.16 2.63
C ASN A 221 -3.38 7.52 3.15
N TYR A 222 -3.78 7.58 4.41
CA TYR A 222 -4.11 8.80 5.13
C TYR A 222 -3.16 8.94 6.30
N LEU A 223 -2.27 9.94 6.24
CA LEU A 223 -1.06 10.00 7.04
C LEU A 223 -1.06 11.27 7.90
N LEU A 224 -0.72 11.10 9.18
CA LEU A 224 -0.14 12.15 9.99
C LEU A 224 1.37 12.13 9.78
N THR A 225 1.96 13.29 9.50
CA THR A 225 3.37 13.46 9.18
C THR A 225 4.04 14.42 10.17
N ILE A 226 5.28 14.13 10.53
CA ILE A 226 6.14 14.99 11.33
C ILE A 226 7.47 15.13 10.60
N GLY A 227 7.89 16.36 10.30
CA GLY A 227 9.15 16.65 9.63
C GLY A 227 10.08 17.47 10.51
N VAL A 228 11.38 17.16 10.52
CA VAL A 228 12.42 17.97 11.16
C VAL A 228 13.42 18.42 10.12
N ARG A 229 13.65 19.74 10.05
CA ARG A 229 14.54 20.37 9.08
C ARG A 229 15.94 20.55 9.64
N PHE A 230 16.94 20.46 8.77
CA PHE A 230 18.35 20.69 9.05
C PHE A 230 19.09 21.21 7.82
#